data_AF-B2Z3Y0-F1
#
_entry.id   AF-B2Z3Y0-F1
#
_cell.length_a   1.000
_cell.length_b   1.000
_cell.length_c   1.000
_cell.angle_alpha   90.00
_cell.angle_beta   90.00
_cell.angle_gamma   90.00
#
_symmetry.space_group_name_H-M   'P 1'
#
loop_
_entity.id
_entity.type
_entity.pdbx_description
1 polymer ?
#
loop_
_entity_poly.entity_id
_entity_poly.type
_entity_poly.pdbx_seq_one_letter_code
_entity_poly.pdbx_strand_id
1 'polypeptide(L)' 'RPEKLFTVHGLWPSNKKGPDPEKCKNIQVNSQKIGNMAAQLEIIWPN' A
#
# COMPACT_ATOMS: atom_id res chain seq x y z
N ARG A 1 -17.91 12.30 -17.07
CA ARG A 1 -17.70 10.85 -16.82
C ARG A 1 -16.60 10.77 -15.77
N PRO A 2 -16.67 9.94 -14.70
CA PRO A 2 -15.53 9.83 -13.80
C PRO A 2 -14.34 9.33 -14.63
N GLU A 3 -13.26 10.10 -14.63
CA GLU A 3 -11.98 9.67 -15.21
C GLU A 3 -11.59 8.37 -14.50
N LYS A 4 -11.43 7.27 -15.25
CA LYS A 4 -10.95 6.01 -14.67
C LYS A 4 -9.45 6.13 -14.46
N LEU A 5 -9.06 6.59 -13.28
CA LEU A 5 -7.67 6.67 -12.87
C LEU A 5 -7.19 5.30 -12.38
N PHE A 6 -5.92 4.98 -12.64
CA PHE A 6 -5.27 3.85 -11.99
C PHE A 6 -5.13 4.12 -10.50
N THR A 7 -5.43 3.11 -9.69
CA THR A 7 -5.26 3.14 -8.24
C THR A 7 -4.28 2.06 -7.81
N VAL A 8 -3.71 2.25 -6.63
CA VAL A 8 -2.80 1.29 -6.02
C VAL A 8 -3.62 0.19 -5.35
N HIS A 9 -3.30 -1.07 -5.66
CA HIS A 9 -3.84 -2.22 -4.94
C HIS A 9 -2.91 -2.62 -3.78
N GLY A 10 -1.60 -2.62 -4.03
CA GLY A 10 -0.61 -3.02 -3.05
C GLY A 10 0.83 -2.82 -3.50
N LEU A 11 1.74 -2.93 -2.53
CA LEU A 11 3.18 -3.00 -2.74
C LEU A 11 3.67 -4.32 -2.16
N TRP A 12 4.10 -5.24 -3.03
CA TRP A 12 4.60 -6.56 -2.63
C TRP A 12 6.10 -6.64 -2.86
N PRO A 13 6.90 -6.92 -1.82
CA PRO A 13 8.29 -7.30 -2.00
C PRO A 13 8.38 -8.56 -2.86
N SER A 14 9.27 -8.57 -3.85
CA SER A 14 9.46 -9.74 -4.71
C SER A 14 10.87 -10.28 -4.67
N ASN A 15 10.99 -11.60 -4.64
CA ASN A 15 12.24 -12.33 -4.72
C ASN A 15 12.35 -12.99 -6.10
N LYS A 16 13.28 -12.50 -6.93
CA LYS A 16 13.46 -13.03 -8.30
C LYS A 16 13.86 -14.51 -8.34
N LYS A 17 14.52 -15.02 -7.29
CA LYS A 17 15.13 -16.37 -7.27
C LYS A 17 14.41 -17.34 -6.34
N GLY A 18 13.34 -16.93 -5.69
CA GLY A 18 12.66 -17.75 -4.69
C GLY A 18 11.30 -17.16 -4.33
N PRO A 19 10.63 -17.69 -3.29
CA PRO A 19 9.35 -17.17 -2.86
C PRO A 19 9.45 -15.72 -2.39
N ASP A 20 8.42 -14.94 -2.71
CA ASP A 20 8.25 -13.58 -2.22
C ASP A 20 8.08 -13.60 -0.69
N PRO A 21 8.82 -12.76 0.05
CA PRO A 21 8.71 -12.75 1.50
C PRO A 21 7.40 -12.07 1.93
N GLU A 22 6.72 -12.67 2.89
CA GLU A 22 5.55 -12.11 3.55
C GLU A 22 5.72 -12.11 5.07
N LYS A 23 5.00 -11.22 5.76
CA LYS A 23 4.91 -11.19 7.24
C LYS A 23 6.27 -11.17 7.95
N CYS A 24 7.24 -10.42 7.41
CA CYS A 24 8.63 -10.45 7.88
C CYS A 24 8.82 -10.04 9.36
N LYS A 25 7.96 -9.14 9.86
CA LYS A 25 7.93 -8.74 11.28
C LYS A 25 6.48 -8.57 11.72
N ASN A 26 6.21 -8.91 12.97
CA ASN A 26 4.92 -8.61 13.60
C ASN A 26 4.92 -7.17 14.11
N ILE A 27 4.72 -6.22 13.19
CA ILE A 27 4.65 -4.79 13.49
C ILE A 27 3.27 -4.29 13.04
N GLN A 28 2.59 -3.57 13.92
CA GLN A 28 1.36 -2.88 13.56
C GLN A 28 1.66 -1.57 12.84
N VAL A 29 0.84 -1.26 11.83
CA VAL A 29 0.92 0.02 11.11
C VAL A 29 0.64 1.15 12.09
N ASN A 30 1.54 2.13 12.18
CA ASN A 30 1.31 3.35 12.95
C ASN A 30 0.65 4.41 12.05
N SER A 31 -0.65 4.61 12.20
CA SER A 31 -1.44 5.58 11.42
C SER A 31 -0.96 7.01 11.58
N GLN A 32 -0.40 7.39 12.74
CA GLN A 32 0.11 8.75 12.98
C GLN A 32 1.30 9.07 12.08
N LYS A 33 2.12 8.06 11.73
CA LYS A 33 3.27 8.25 10.83
C LYS A 33 2.86 8.54 9.38
N ILE A 34 1.65 8.11 8.98
CA ILE A 34 1.12 8.30 7.62
C ILE A 34 -0.01 9.34 7.56
N GLY A 35 -0.33 10.00 8.69
CA GLY A 35 -1.47 10.91 8.80
C GLY A 35 -1.44 12.06 7.79
N ASN A 36 -0.25 12.59 7.48
CA ASN A 36 -0.09 13.65 6.48
C ASN A 36 -0.43 13.21 5.04
N MET A 37 -0.55 11.90 4.78
CA MET A 37 -0.86 11.33 3.47
C MET A 37 -2.30 10.80 3.37
N ALA A 38 -3.10 10.89 4.45
CA ALA A 38 -4.42 10.26 4.52
C ALA A 38 -5.34 10.64 3.35
N ALA A 39 -5.48 11.94 3.07
CA ALA A 39 -6.32 12.43 1.97
C ALA A 39 -5.85 11.97 0.58
N GLN A 40 -4.54 11.80 0.39
CA GLN A 40 -4.01 11.27 -0.88
C GLN A 40 -4.30 9.77 -1.00
N LEU A 41 -4.11 9.01 0.09
CA LEU A 41 -4.36 7.58 0.10
C LEU A 41 -5.82 7.24 -0.18
N GLU A 42 -6.78 8.04 0.30
CA GLU A 42 -8.21 7.87 -0.01
C GLU A 42 -8.52 7.96 -1.52
N ILE A 43 -7.73 8.72 -2.27
CA ILE A 43 -7.92 8.92 -3.72
C ILE A 43 -7.11 7.89 -4.51
N ILE A 44 -5.84 7.68 -4.16
CA ILE A 44 -4.89 6.90 -4.97
C ILE A 44 -4.79 5.43 -4.55
N TRP A 45 -5.21 5.09 -3.32
CA TRP A 45 -5.18 3.73 -2.76
C TRP A 45 -6.48 3.44 -1.97
N PRO A 46 -7.65 3.48 -2.64
CA PRO A 46 -8.93 3.18 -2.01
C PRO A 46 -9.04 1.70 -1.63
N ASN A 47 -9.93 1.40 -0.67
CA ASN A 47 -10.29 0.03 -0.25
C ASN A 47 -11.34 -0.60 -1.16
#